data_AF-A0A9N9MX43-F1
#
_entry.id   AF-A0A9N9MX43-F1
#
_cell.length_a   1.000
_cell.length_b   1.000
_cell.length_c   1.000
_cell.angle_alpha   90.00
_cell.angle_beta   90.00
_cell.angle_gamma   90.00
#
_symmetry.space_group_name_H-M   'P 1'
#
loop_
_entity.id
_entity.type
_entity.pdbx_description
1 polymer ?
#
loop_
_entity_poly.entity_id
_entity_poly.type
_entity_poly.pdbx_seq_one_letter_code
_entity_poly.pdbx_strand_id
1 'polypeptide(L)'
;MEEDPEVFVSFLFYFICLGKNRSNSKNLPVPLALGKEIFSRFMRLRTAITKATTYRIAEQTTMDKKIALLRGDIYNAPSHIFGEHARCKEIQYFKCEKENEHNLVPSMQDCGIYEDIIVALQRVVDNTSSLILNMDNNLAEHYNSVVCKFVGGIRILFSKRGSYQTRCEAAALSFNSGGNYYRFLHETVGSSPQRYTKKYVEKCKKNRLIIKKRIFSKKRTKIIKQSLADKDYGSNAHYIPLDLTSDIYIEKEKAFLQELRKDPEEISDIQKSTIGQAFNPKWLQERSLRITASNFGKICKMRPKTSPRNTIKTLLYGTFTGNKATKYGNESEARAILEFEKKNNLQVVPCGLFIGEKEYYLAASPDGFVIENNFLIEVKCPFTIAKMDPTEGIQTGKITFATIEDGALKLKRNHNYYYQVQGQLAIANKQSCYFIIWSPFGILIEQINRDEVFWKEKMLPKLRAFYDYFLLPELVDPLFPKGLPIRDQLCNTKCSNIPDS
;
A
#
# COMPACT_ATOMS: atom_id res chain seq x y z
N MET A 1 -30.34 -11.47 12.01
CA MET A 1 -31.00 -10.17 12.16
C MET A 1 -29.96 -9.09 12.05
N GLU A 2 -29.82 -8.36 10.96
CA GLU A 2 -30.36 -8.41 9.60
C GLU A 2 -29.50 -7.37 8.87
N GLU A 3 -29.03 -7.70 7.68
CA GLU A 3 -28.20 -6.79 6.88
C GLU A 3 -29.08 -5.62 6.42
N ASP A 4 -28.63 -4.39 6.74
CA ASP A 4 -29.35 -3.16 6.40
C ASP A 4 -29.30 -2.94 4.87
N PRO A 5 -30.41 -2.55 4.21
CA PRO A 5 -30.50 -2.49 2.76
C PRO A 5 -29.55 -1.44 2.15
N GLU A 6 -28.97 -1.78 0.99
CA GLU A 6 -27.98 -0.99 0.24
C GLU A 6 -28.44 0.45 -0.11
N VAL A 7 -29.77 0.66 -0.15
CA VAL A 7 -30.41 1.98 -0.28
C VAL A 7 -29.97 2.93 0.85
N PHE A 8 -29.85 2.43 2.07
CA PHE A 8 -29.36 3.21 3.22
C PHE A 8 -27.87 3.51 3.11
N VAL A 9 -27.05 2.60 2.58
CA VAL A 9 -25.59 2.84 2.44
C VAL A 9 -25.31 3.96 1.45
N SER A 10 -26.01 3.98 0.32
CA SER A 10 -25.92 5.06 -0.68
C SER A 10 -26.46 6.39 -0.15
N PHE A 11 -27.58 6.35 0.60
CA PHE A 11 -28.12 7.51 1.33
C PHE A 11 -27.14 8.06 2.38
N LEU A 12 -26.56 7.19 3.21
CA LEU A 12 -25.56 7.53 4.22
C LEU A 12 -24.32 8.16 3.61
N PHE A 13 -23.86 7.66 2.46
CA PHE A 13 -22.69 8.18 1.78
C PHE A 13 -22.93 9.60 1.22
N TYR A 14 -24.08 9.83 0.58
CA TYR A 14 -24.47 11.15 0.06
C TYR A 14 -24.59 12.20 1.17
N PHE A 15 -25.13 11.84 2.34
CA PHE A 15 -25.28 12.74 3.49
C PHE A 15 -23.97 13.07 4.20
N ILE A 16 -23.04 12.11 4.29
CA ILE A 16 -21.68 12.37 4.80
C ILE A 16 -20.96 13.41 3.93
N CYS A 17 -21.27 13.46 2.62
CA CYS A 17 -20.78 14.50 1.73
C CYS A 17 -21.44 15.86 2.02
N LEU A 18 -22.76 15.93 2.22
CA LEU A 18 -23.46 17.19 2.54
C LEU A 18 -22.98 17.84 3.85
N GLY A 19 -22.74 17.06 4.91
CA GLY A 19 -22.25 17.59 6.19
C GLY A 19 -20.78 18.04 6.19
N LYS A 20 -20.00 17.64 5.17
CA LYS A 20 -18.60 18.07 4.97
C LYS A 20 -18.46 19.20 3.96
N ASN A 21 -19.47 19.40 3.12
CA ASN A 21 -19.48 20.46 2.12
C ASN A 21 -19.77 21.80 2.79
N ARG A 22 -19.06 22.85 2.37
CA ARG A 22 -19.25 24.23 2.88
C ARG A 22 -20.41 24.97 2.21
N SER A 23 -21.09 24.31 1.27
CA SER A 23 -22.15 24.87 0.46
C SER A 23 -23.22 23.83 0.15
N ASN A 24 -24.46 24.28 -0.03
CA ASN A 24 -25.60 23.44 -0.45
C ASN A 24 -25.54 23.12 -1.96
N SER A 25 -26.52 22.36 -2.47
CA SER A 25 -26.63 22.00 -3.89
C SER A 25 -26.70 23.20 -4.86
N LYS A 26 -27.08 24.38 -4.37
CA LYS A 26 -27.14 25.66 -5.11
C LYS A 26 -25.87 26.52 -4.93
N ASN A 27 -24.79 25.96 -4.36
CA ASN A 27 -23.54 26.66 -4.00
C ASN A 27 -23.70 27.81 -2.97
N LEU A 28 -24.81 27.87 -2.23
CA LEU A 28 -24.98 28.84 -1.15
C LEU A 28 -24.24 28.38 0.10
N PRO A 29 -23.59 29.29 0.86
CA PRO A 29 -22.80 28.93 2.03
C PRO A 29 -23.69 28.40 3.16
N VAL A 30 -23.30 27.27 3.76
CA VAL A 30 -23.97 26.70 4.94
C VAL A 30 -23.21 27.10 6.21
N PRO A 31 -23.87 27.71 7.21
CA PRO A 31 -23.19 28.11 8.45
C PRO A 31 -22.50 26.92 9.14
N LEU A 32 -21.25 27.10 9.56
CA LEU A 32 -20.43 26.03 10.16
C LEU A 32 -21.04 25.45 11.45
N ALA A 33 -21.72 26.29 12.25
CA ALA A 33 -22.43 25.85 13.45
C ALA A 33 -23.57 24.88 13.10
N LEU A 34 -24.32 25.18 12.04
CA LEU A 34 -25.43 24.36 11.57
C LEU A 34 -24.95 23.04 10.97
N GLY A 35 -23.87 23.05 10.18
CA GLY A 35 -23.27 21.83 9.62
C GLY A 35 -22.80 20.84 10.70
N LYS A 36 -22.26 21.33 11.83
CA LYS A 36 -21.88 20.49 12.97
C LYS A 36 -23.09 19.84 13.65
N GLU A 37 -24.18 20.58 13.84
CA GLU A 37 -25.44 20.05 14.39
C GLU A 37 -26.09 19.00 13.47
N ILE A 38 -26.04 19.21 12.15
CA ILE A 38 -26.55 18.23 11.18
C ILE A 38 -25.76 16.91 11.26
N PHE A 39 -24.43 17.00 11.30
CA PHE A 39 -23.57 15.81 11.39
C PHE A 39 -23.77 15.05 12.71
N SER A 40 -23.93 15.74 13.83
CA SER A 40 -24.09 15.11 15.14
C SER A 40 -25.43 14.36 15.27
N ARG A 41 -26.51 14.89 14.66
CA ARG A 41 -27.86 14.30 14.74
C ARG A 41 -28.15 13.28 13.64
N PHE A 42 -27.30 13.14 12.63
CA PHE A 42 -27.53 12.28 11.47
C PHE A 42 -27.79 10.79 11.78
N MET A 43 -27.01 10.17 12.68
CA MET A 43 -27.24 8.76 13.05
C MET A 43 -28.62 8.52 13.69
N ARG A 44 -29.23 9.58 14.24
CA ARG A 44 -30.61 9.55 14.76
C ARG A 44 -31.63 9.42 13.62
N LEU A 45 -31.32 9.90 12.40
CA LEU A 45 -32.20 9.78 11.22
C LEU A 45 -32.30 8.35 10.74
N ARG A 46 -31.16 7.67 10.57
CA ARG A 46 -31.15 6.21 10.29
C ARG A 46 -31.94 5.46 11.36
N THR A 47 -31.63 5.73 12.63
CA THR A 47 -32.28 5.05 13.75
C THR A 47 -33.79 5.29 13.77
N ALA A 48 -34.25 6.51 13.49
CA ALA A 48 -35.67 6.85 13.44
C ALA A 48 -36.39 6.07 12.33
N ILE A 49 -35.81 6.00 11.12
CA ILE A 49 -36.42 5.31 9.99
C ILE A 49 -36.40 3.79 10.19
N THR A 50 -35.29 3.20 10.67
CA THR A 50 -35.23 1.76 10.98
C THR A 50 -36.29 1.40 12.02
N LYS A 51 -36.40 2.19 13.10
CA LYS A 51 -37.43 1.96 14.12
C LYS A 51 -38.85 2.14 13.58
N ALA A 52 -39.08 3.13 12.71
CA ALA A 52 -40.38 3.36 12.09
C ALA A 52 -40.77 2.17 11.22
N THR A 53 -39.82 1.66 10.43
CA THR A 53 -39.99 0.48 9.58
C THR A 53 -40.35 -0.75 10.43
N THR A 54 -39.60 -1.02 11.50
CA THR A 54 -39.91 -2.14 12.41
C THR A 54 -41.28 -2.00 13.10
N TYR A 55 -41.66 -0.77 13.47
CA TYR A 55 -42.95 -0.49 14.09
C TYR A 55 -44.11 -0.74 13.11
N ARG A 56 -44.01 -0.24 11.87
CA ARG A 56 -45.03 -0.42 10.83
C ARG A 56 -45.13 -1.85 10.32
N ILE A 57 -44.02 -2.60 10.31
CA ILE A 57 -44.04 -4.05 10.02
C ILE A 57 -44.91 -4.78 11.06
N ALA A 58 -44.73 -4.48 12.35
CA ALA A 58 -45.43 -5.13 13.45
C ALA A 58 -46.92 -4.74 13.58
N GLU A 59 -47.35 -3.63 12.99
CA GLU A 59 -48.73 -3.15 13.02
C GLU A 59 -49.67 -4.12 12.27
N GLN A 60 -50.87 -4.40 12.79
CA GLN A 60 -51.83 -5.32 12.15
C GLN A 60 -52.76 -4.58 11.18
N THR A 61 -52.19 -4.01 10.12
CA THR A 61 -52.90 -3.25 9.08
C THR A 61 -52.59 -3.77 7.68
N THR A 62 -53.35 -3.34 6.68
CA THR A 62 -53.13 -3.69 5.26
C THR A 62 -51.80 -3.13 4.76
N MET A 63 -51.13 -3.86 3.86
CA MET A 63 -49.81 -3.50 3.34
C MET A 63 -49.74 -2.07 2.77
N ASP A 64 -50.76 -1.67 2.00
CA ASP A 64 -50.81 -0.33 1.41
C ASP A 64 -50.91 0.78 2.46
N LYS A 65 -51.61 0.51 3.56
CA LYS A 65 -51.67 1.43 4.71
C LYS A 65 -50.33 1.51 5.42
N LYS A 66 -49.63 0.39 5.61
CA LYS A 66 -48.27 0.38 6.18
C LYS A 66 -47.30 1.21 5.34
N ILE A 67 -47.35 1.05 4.02
CA ILE A 67 -46.52 1.82 3.09
C ILE A 67 -46.85 3.31 3.17
N ALA A 68 -48.14 3.68 3.11
CA ALA A 68 -48.55 5.08 3.19
C ALA A 68 -48.13 5.74 4.52
N LEU A 69 -48.32 5.04 5.64
CA LEU A 69 -47.94 5.52 6.97
C LEU A 69 -46.41 5.63 7.14
N LEU A 70 -45.65 4.63 6.68
CA LEU A 70 -44.18 4.66 6.74
C LEU A 70 -43.60 5.77 5.86
N ARG A 71 -44.21 6.06 4.70
CA ARG A 71 -43.82 7.24 3.89
C ARG A 71 -43.99 8.53 4.68
N GLY A 72 -45.12 8.69 5.38
CA GLY A 72 -45.36 9.82 6.29
C GLY A 72 -44.33 9.91 7.42
N ASP A 73 -43.99 8.78 8.04
CA ASP A 73 -42.97 8.72 9.09
C ASP A 73 -41.58 9.15 8.59
N ILE A 74 -41.18 8.69 7.39
CA ILE A 74 -39.89 9.02 6.77
C ILE A 74 -39.82 10.51 6.41
N TYR A 75 -40.89 11.08 5.85
CA TYR A 75 -40.96 12.51 5.53
C TYR A 75 -40.90 13.42 6.77
N ASN A 76 -41.48 12.99 7.89
CA ASN A 76 -41.48 13.77 9.12
C ASN A 76 -40.21 13.58 9.97
N ALA A 77 -39.43 12.52 9.72
CA ALA A 77 -38.23 12.22 10.50
C ALA A 77 -37.20 13.37 10.56
N PRO A 78 -36.92 14.14 9.48
CA PRO A 78 -36.04 15.32 9.55
C PRO A 78 -36.58 16.40 10.48
N SER A 79 -37.84 16.82 10.31
CA SER A 79 -38.46 17.84 11.18
C SER A 79 -38.35 17.43 12.65
N HIS A 80 -38.73 16.19 12.98
CA HIS A 80 -38.66 15.67 14.33
C HIS A 80 -37.23 15.72 14.92
N ILE A 81 -36.21 15.33 14.15
CA ILE A 81 -34.82 15.24 14.64
C ILE A 81 -34.18 16.62 14.81
N PHE A 82 -34.57 17.57 13.97
CA PHE A 82 -34.08 18.94 13.98
C PHE A 82 -34.92 19.90 14.84
N GLY A 83 -35.88 19.37 15.61
CA GLY A 83 -36.57 20.10 16.67
C GLY A 83 -37.93 20.70 16.28
N GLU A 84 -38.43 20.40 15.07
CA GLU A 84 -39.78 20.80 14.65
C GLU A 84 -40.78 19.65 14.87
N HIS A 85 -41.71 19.87 15.79
CA HIS A 85 -42.65 18.82 16.25
C HIS A 85 -44.10 19.02 15.80
N ALA A 86 -44.37 19.94 14.86
CA ALA A 86 -45.72 20.33 14.44
C ALA A 86 -46.59 19.14 13.97
N ARG A 87 -46.02 18.23 13.15
CA ARG A 87 -46.71 17.06 12.59
C ARG A 87 -46.48 15.76 13.38
N CYS A 88 -45.71 15.81 14.47
CA CYS A 88 -45.41 14.61 15.26
C CYS A 88 -46.65 14.05 15.98
N LYS A 89 -47.55 14.93 16.44
CA LYS A 89 -48.82 14.53 17.08
C LYS A 89 -49.78 13.87 16.11
N GLU A 90 -49.81 14.32 14.85
CA GLU A 90 -50.68 13.81 13.79
C GLU A 90 -50.26 12.41 13.32
N ILE A 91 -48.94 12.17 13.20
CA ILE A 91 -48.38 10.93 12.65
C ILE A 91 -48.44 9.75 13.64
N GLN A 92 -48.79 10.01 14.91
CA GLN A 92 -48.96 9.08 16.04
C GLN A 92 -47.72 8.25 16.45
N TYR A 93 -46.77 8.02 15.52
CA TYR A 93 -45.54 7.27 15.75
C TYR A 93 -44.52 8.07 16.60
N PHE A 94 -44.35 9.37 16.30
CA PHE A 94 -43.45 10.24 17.06
C PHE A 94 -44.13 10.81 18.30
N LYS A 95 -44.13 10.06 19.40
CA LYS A 95 -44.66 10.51 20.71
C LYS A 95 -43.75 11.57 21.33
N CYS A 96 -44.01 12.85 21.05
CA CYS A 96 -43.19 13.97 21.49
C CYS A 96 -43.83 14.69 22.68
N GLU A 97 -43.14 14.71 23.83
CA GLU A 97 -43.53 15.43 25.05
C GLU A 97 -42.61 16.63 25.35
N LYS A 98 -41.70 16.98 24.44
CA LYS A 98 -40.67 18.00 24.68
C LYS A 98 -41.17 19.38 24.24
N GLU A 99 -41.40 20.27 25.22
CA GLU A 99 -41.90 21.63 24.95
C GLU A 99 -40.79 22.66 24.66
N ASN A 100 -39.52 22.35 24.92
CA ASN A 100 -38.40 23.30 24.82
C ASN A 100 -37.17 22.78 24.03
N GLU A 101 -37.35 22.17 22.87
CA GLU A 101 -36.22 21.82 21.98
C GLU A 101 -35.90 22.97 21.01
N HIS A 102 -34.62 23.31 20.86
CA HIS A 102 -34.18 24.32 19.91
C HIS A 102 -34.50 23.87 18.47
N ASN A 103 -35.42 24.57 17.81
CA ASN A 103 -35.83 24.28 16.44
C ASN A 103 -34.80 24.81 15.44
N LEU A 104 -34.11 23.90 14.75
CA LEU A 104 -33.11 24.22 13.72
C LEU A 104 -33.71 24.29 12.31
N VAL A 105 -34.94 23.82 12.10
CA VAL A 105 -35.57 23.71 10.77
C VAL A 105 -35.67 25.05 10.04
N PRO A 106 -36.13 26.15 10.66
CA PRO A 106 -36.19 27.46 9.99
C PRO A 106 -34.81 27.90 9.47
N SER A 107 -33.77 27.79 10.29
CA SER A 107 -32.40 28.13 9.88
C SER A 107 -31.84 27.22 8.78
N MET A 108 -32.32 25.98 8.69
CA MET A 108 -31.95 25.04 7.63
C MET A 108 -32.66 25.34 6.31
N GLN A 109 -33.91 25.83 6.37
CA GLN A 109 -34.67 26.29 5.21
C GLN A 109 -34.06 27.58 4.63
N ASP A 110 -33.68 28.52 5.50
CA ASP A 110 -33.03 29.78 5.10
C ASP A 110 -31.73 29.55 4.30
N CYS A 111 -30.94 28.54 4.68
CA CYS A 111 -29.70 28.19 3.97
C CYS A 111 -29.88 27.12 2.88
N GLY A 112 -31.11 26.66 2.63
CA GLY A 112 -31.43 25.71 1.56
C GLY A 112 -30.92 24.27 1.76
N ILE A 113 -30.39 23.93 2.95
CA ILE A 113 -29.89 22.57 3.22
C ILE A 113 -31.01 21.61 3.60
N TYR A 114 -32.13 22.13 4.11
CA TYR A 114 -33.28 21.30 4.45
C TYR A 114 -33.86 20.61 3.20
N GLU A 115 -33.94 21.32 2.08
CA GLU A 115 -34.40 20.80 0.79
C GLU A 115 -33.47 19.69 0.28
N ASP A 116 -32.15 19.87 0.39
CA ASP A 116 -31.16 18.84 0.01
C ASP A 116 -31.35 17.54 0.80
N ILE A 117 -31.68 17.66 2.10
CA ILE A 117 -31.98 16.53 2.98
C ILE A 117 -33.25 15.82 2.52
N ILE A 118 -34.31 16.57 2.19
CA ILE A 118 -35.58 16.02 1.70
C ILE A 118 -35.40 15.32 0.34
N VAL A 119 -34.67 15.93 -0.61
CA VAL A 119 -34.39 15.33 -1.92
C VAL A 119 -33.64 14.02 -1.79
N ALA A 120 -32.65 13.96 -0.90
CA ALA A 120 -31.89 12.75 -0.68
C ALA A 120 -32.71 11.66 0.02
N LEU A 121 -33.66 12.04 0.90
CA LEU A 121 -34.62 11.13 1.51
C LEU A 121 -35.63 10.55 0.53
N GLN A 122 -35.92 11.25 -0.58
CA GLN A 122 -36.85 10.77 -1.60
C GLN A 122 -36.50 9.36 -2.08
N ARG A 123 -35.20 9.06 -2.24
CA ARG A 123 -34.72 7.72 -2.65
C ARG A 123 -35.10 6.62 -1.65
N VAL A 124 -35.15 6.94 -0.35
CA VAL A 124 -35.57 6.02 0.70
C VAL A 124 -37.09 5.86 0.67
N VAL A 125 -37.83 6.95 0.48
CA VAL A 125 -39.29 6.96 0.35
C VAL A 125 -39.76 6.14 -0.85
N ASP A 126 -39.08 6.25 -1.99
CA ASP A 126 -39.42 5.50 -3.21
C ASP A 126 -39.30 3.98 -2.99
N ASN A 127 -38.40 3.56 -2.12
CA ASN A 127 -38.14 2.16 -1.77
C ASN A 127 -38.90 1.67 -0.52
N THR A 128 -39.90 2.42 -0.03
CA THR A 128 -40.65 2.09 1.20
C THR A 128 -41.32 0.71 1.13
N SER A 129 -41.80 0.30 -0.04
CA SER A 129 -42.39 -1.03 -0.26
C SER A 129 -41.37 -2.15 -0.02
N SER A 130 -40.16 -2.00 -0.56
CA SER A 130 -39.04 -2.93 -0.36
C SER A 130 -38.59 -2.97 1.11
N LEU A 131 -38.63 -1.84 1.81
CA LEU A 131 -38.28 -1.76 3.24
C LEU A 131 -39.25 -2.56 4.12
N ILE A 132 -40.55 -2.51 3.83
CA ILE A 132 -41.56 -3.28 4.58
C ILE A 132 -41.49 -4.77 4.25
N LEU A 133 -41.17 -5.10 2.99
CA LEU A 133 -41.07 -6.48 2.51
C LEU A 133 -39.74 -7.17 2.86
N ASN A 134 -38.76 -6.44 3.37
CA ASN A 134 -37.43 -6.95 3.72
C ASN A 134 -36.74 -7.71 2.57
N MET A 135 -36.90 -7.23 1.33
CA MET A 135 -36.32 -7.85 0.14
C MET A 135 -34.96 -7.21 -0.18
N ASP A 136 -33.88 -8.00 -0.25
CA ASP A 136 -32.55 -7.57 -0.67
C ASP A 136 -32.08 -8.21 -1.99
N ASN A 137 -31.28 -7.48 -2.79
CA ASN A 137 -30.63 -7.91 -4.05
C ASN A 137 -29.38 -8.79 -3.82
N ASN A 138 -29.06 -9.10 -2.57
CA ASN A 138 -27.76 -9.57 -2.10
C ASN A 138 -27.37 -10.96 -2.65
N LEU A 139 -28.32 -11.90 -2.76
CA LEU A 139 -28.00 -13.28 -3.16
C LEU A 139 -27.57 -13.42 -4.63
N ALA A 140 -28.20 -12.66 -5.54
CA ALA A 140 -27.87 -12.70 -6.96
C ALA A 140 -26.48 -12.10 -7.23
N GLU A 141 -26.17 -10.99 -6.55
CA GLU A 141 -24.85 -10.35 -6.64
C GLU A 141 -23.76 -11.21 -5.99
N HIS A 142 -24.07 -11.86 -4.86
CA HIS A 142 -23.16 -12.81 -4.22
C HIS A 142 -22.83 -13.99 -5.14
N TYR A 143 -23.84 -14.57 -5.80
CA TYR A 143 -23.63 -15.67 -6.75
C TYR A 143 -22.80 -15.24 -7.96
N ASN A 144 -23.09 -14.07 -8.55
CA ASN A 144 -22.32 -13.53 -9.67
C ASN A 144 -20.85 -13.30 -9.32
N SER A 145 -20.55 -12.90 -8.07
CA SER A 145 -19.15 -12.79 -7.61
C SER A 145 -18.42 -14.15 -7.64
N VAL A 146 -19.13 -15.25 -7.35
CA VAL A 146 -18.57 -16.61 -7.38
C VAL A 146 -18.40 -17.09 -8.81
N VAL A 147 -19.35 -16.80 -9.71
CA VAL A 147 -19.21 -17.08 -11.15
C VAL A 147 -17.97 -16.38 -11.71
N CYS A 148 -17.76 -15.10 -11.42
CA CYS A 148 -16.57 -14.35 -11.85
C CYS A 148 -15.26 -15.03 -11.42
N LYS A 149 -15.22 -15.57 -10.20
CA LYS A 149 -14.06 -16.30 -9.67
C LYS A 149 -13.78 -17.58 -10.45
N PHE A 150 -14.81 -18.37 -10.75
CA PHE A 150 -14.64 -19.62 -11.48
C PHE A 150 -14.33 -19.39 -12.96
N VAL A 151 -14.91 -18.35 -13.56
CA VAL A 151 -14.63 -17.93 -14.94
C VAL A 151 -13.21 -17.36 -15.08
N GLY A 152 -12.62 -16.84 -13.99
CA GLY A 152 -11.25 -16.34 -13.96
C GLY A 152 -11.05 -15.00 -14.69
N GLY A 153 -12.14 -14.27 -14.94
CA GLY A 153 -12.15 -13.09 -15.81
C GLY A 153 -11.95 -13.43 -17.30
N ILE A 154 -12.39 -12.54 -18.18
CA ILE A 154 -12.50 -12.73 -19.64
C ILE A 154 -11.17 -13.15 -20.33
N ARG A 155 -10.00 -12.99 -19.70
CA ARG A 155 -8.69 -13.08 -20.37
C ARG A 155 -7.92 -14.40 -20.27
N ILE A 156 -8.28 -15.35 -19.41
CA ILE A 156 -7.36 -16.47 -19.11
C ILE A 156 -7.61 -17.74 -19.98
N LEU A 157 -8.81 -17.96 -20.54
CA LEU A 157 -9.17 -19.28 -21.11
C LEU A 157 -10.00 -19.22 -22.41
N PHE A 158 -9.71 -18.27 -23.31
CA PHE A 158 -10.43 -18.10 -24.58
C PHE A 158 -10.28 -19.30 -25.55
N SER A 159 -9.21 -20.08 -25.41
CA SER A 159 -8.87 -21.18 -26.32
C SER A 159 -9.51 -22.54 -25.98
N LYS A 160 -10.38 -22.64 -24.97
CA LYS A 160 -11.08 -23.90 -24.64
C LYS A 160 -12.58 -23.79 -24.87
N ARG A 161 -13.07 -24.30 -26.01
CA ARG A 161 -14.51 -24.48 -26.28
C ARG A 161 -15.16 -25.34 -25.19
N GLY A 162 -16.39 -24.99 -24.78
CA GLY A 162 -17.16 -25.67 -23.72
C GLY A 162 -16.83 -25.23 -22.27
N SER A 163 -15.83 -24.38 -22.06
CA SER A 163 -15.33 -24.11 -20.71
C SER A 163 -16.15 -23.12 -19.88
N TYR A 164 -16.98 -22.24 -20.48
CA TYR A 164 -17.76 -21.26 -19.71
C TYR A 164 -18.93 -21.92 -18.96
N GLN A 165 -19.76 -22.70 -19.65
CA GLN A 165 -20.91 -23.37 -19.05
C GLN A 165 -20.50 -24.28 -17.89
N THR A 166 -19.48 -25.12 -18.09
CA THR A 166 -18.93 -25.98 -17.03
C THR A 166 -18.34 -25.19 -15.86
N ARG A 167 -17.79 -23.99 -16.08
CA ARG A 167 -17.31 -23.11 -15.00
C ARG A 167 -18.45 -22.46 -14.22
N CYS A 168 -19.54 -22.10 -14.89
CA CYS A 168 -20.77 -21.63 -14.23
C CYS A 168 -21.42 -22.76 -13.41
N GLU A 169 -21.46 -23.98 -13.94
CA GLU A 169 -21.93 -25.17 -13.23
C GLU A 169 -21.04 -25.49 -12.02
N ALA A 170 -19.72 -25.43 -12.18
CA ALA A 170 -18.76 -25.56 -11.07
C ALA A 170 -18.92 -24.46 -10.02
N ALA A 171 -19.21 -23.21 -10.44
CA ALA A 171 -19.49 -22.10 -9.54
C ALA A 171 -20.78 -22.34 -8.73
N ALA A 172 -21.84 -22.83 -9.38
CA ALA A 172 -23.09 -23.22 -8.73
C ALA A 172 -22.87 -24.33 -7.69
N LEU A 173 -22.16 -25.39 -8.07
CA LEU A 173 -21.79 -26.47 -7.16
C LEU A 173 -20.94 -25.96 -5.99
N SER A 174 -20.00 -25.05 -6.24
CA SER A 174 -19.18 -24.44 -5.19
C SER A 174 -20.01 -23.56 -4.25
N PHE A 175 -20.91 -22.74 -4.78
CA PHE A 175 -21.79 -21.85 -4.02
C PHE A 175 -22.68 -22.67 -3.09
N ASN A 176 -23.35 -23.70 -3.63
CA ASN A 176 -24.25 -24.57 -2.88
C ASN A 176 -23.52 -25.49 -1.89
N SER A 177 -22.23 -25.80 -2.13
CA SER A 177 -21.44 -26.64 -1.22
C SER A 177 -20.97 -25.94 0.06
N GLY A 178 -21.26 -24.64 0.26
CA GLY A 178 -20.84 -23.88 1.45
C GLY A 178 -19.32 -23.88 1.67
N GLY A 179 -18.57 -24.01 0.58
CA GLY A 179 -17.10 -24.11 0.59
C GLY A 179 -16.55 -25.49 0.95
N ASN A 180 -17.32 -26.56 0.73
CA ASN A 180 -16.85 -27.95 0.72
C ASN A 180 -16.69 -28.53 -0.70
N TYR A 181 -16.71 -27.67 -1.71
CA TYR A 181 -16.65 -27.99 -3.15
C TYR A 181 -15.74 -29.17 -3.52
N TYR A 182 -14.46 -29.13 -3.13
CA TYR A 182 -13.50 -30.20 -3.47
C TYR A 182 -13.83 -31.55 -2.84
N ARG A 183 -14.38 -31.54 -1.61
CA ARG A 183 -14.80 -32.77 -0.95
C ARG A 183 -15.97 -33.40 -1.70
N PHE A 184 -16.98 -32.59 -2.00
CA PHE A 184 -18.16 -33.01 -2.75
C PHE A 184 -17.76 -33.60 -4.11
N LEU A 185 -16.86 -32.93 -4.85
CA LEU A 185 -16.39 -33.39 -6.15
C LEU A 185 -15.65 -34.74 -6.08
N HIS A 186 -14.80 -34.96 -5.07
CA HIS A 186 -14.07 -36.22 -4.89
C HIS A 186 -14.96 -37.38 -4.42
N GLU A 187 -15.96 -37.11 -3.57
CA GLU A 187 -16.99 -38.09 -3.19
C GLU A 187 -17.80 -38.54 -4.42
N THR A 188 -18.21 -37.60 -5.29
CA THR A 188 -18.97 -37.91 -6.51
C THR A 188 -18.14 -38.69 -7.55
N VAL A 189 -16.85 -38.39 -7.68
CA VAL A 189 -15.94 -39.09 -8.62
C VAL A 189 -15.41 -40.42 -8.04
N GLY A 190 -15.76 -40.77 -6.80
CA GLY A 190 -15.34 -42.03 -6.16
C GLY A 190 -13.83 -42.12 -5.91
N SER A 191 -13.11 -40.99 -5.91
CA SER A 191 -11.66 -40.95 -5.77
C SER A 191 -11.25 -40.16 -4.53
N SER A 192 -10.30 -40.68 -3.75
CA SER A 192 -9.84 -39.95 -2.57
C SER A 192 -9.02 -38.71 -2.99
N PRO A 193 -9.19 -37.55 -2.34
CA PRO A 193 -8.42 -36.36 -2.71
C PRO A 193 -6.92 -36.60 -2.54
N GLN A 194 -6.13 -36.09 -3.48
CA GLN A 194 -4.66 -36.18 -3.42
C GLN A 194 -4.11 -35.41 -2.21
N ARG A 195 -2.86 -35.72 -1.82
CA ARG A 195 -2.19 -35.17 -0.62
C ARG A 195 -2.32 -33.65 -0.50
N TYR A 196 -2.19 -32.92 -1.61
CA TYR A 196 -2.26 -31.46 -1.62
C TYR A 196 -3.69 -30.92 -1.44
N THR A 197 -4.68 -31.56 -2.06
CA THR A 197 -6.10 -31.21 -1.88
C THR A 197 -6.55 -31.45 -0.45
N LYS A 198 -6.11 -32.54 0.19
CA LYS A 198 -6.35 -32.80 1.63
C LYS A 198 -5.75 -31.68 2.50
N LYS A 199 -4.48 -31.32 2.29
CA LYS A 199 -3.80 -30.21 2.99
C LYS A 199 -4.52 -28.87 2.80
N TYR A 200 -5.03 -28.59 1.59
CA TYR A 200 -5.76 -27.36 1.30
C TYR A 200 -7.10 -27.31 2.05
N VAL A 201 -7.88 -28.40 2.02
CA VAL A 201 -9.16 -28.50 2.74
C VAL A 201 -8.96 -28.34 4.25
N GLU A 202 -7.90 -28.92 4.82
CA GLU A 202 -7.54 -28.73 6.23
C GLU A 202 -7.18 -27.28 6.56
N LYS A 203 -6.42 -26.60 5.70
CA LYS A 203 -6.09 -25.18 5.86
C LYS A 203 -7.34 -24.31 5.86
N CYS A 204 -8.27 -24.56 4.93
CA CYS A 204 -9.55 -23.84 4.87
C CYS A 204 -10.39 -24.06 6.14
N LYS A 205 -10.45 -25.29 6.66
CA LYS A 205 -11.13 -25.60 7.94
C LYS A 205 -10.50 -24.86 9.12
N LYS A 206 -9.18 -24.87 9.24
CA LYS A 206 -8.45 -24.12 10.29
C LYS A 206 -8.75 -22.62 10.23
N ASN A 207 -8.76 -22.03 9.03
CA ASN A 207 -9.06 -20.60 8.86
C ASN A 207 -10.49 -20.24 9.27
N ARG A 208 -11.49 -21.06 8.93
CA ARG A 208 -12.88 -20.84 9.37
C ARG A 208 -13.02 -20.87 10.88
N LEU A 209 -12.31 -21.78 11.56
CA LEU A 209 -12.29 -21.87 13.02
C LEU A 209 -11.64 -20.63 13.67
N ILE A 210 -10.56 -20.11 13.08
CA ILE A 210 -9.90 -18.87 13.53
C ILE A 210 -10.83 -17.67 13.39
N ILE A 211 -11.54 -17.56 12.26
CA ILE A 211 -12.50 -16.47 12.01
C ILE A 211 -13.67 -16.55 12.99
N LYS A 212 -14.25 -17.74 13.21
CA LYS A 212 -15.28 -17.93 14.25
C LYS A 212 -14.77 -17.53 15.63
N LYS A 213 -13.55 -17.92 16.03
CA LYS A 213 -12.96 -17.48 17.31
C LYS A 213 -12.81 -15.96 17.43
N ARG A 214 -12.49 -15.25 16.34
CA ARG A 214 -12.39 -13.78 16.31
C ARG A 214 -13.72 -13.06 16.50
N ILE A 215 -14.82 -13.63 16.01
CA ILE A 215 -16.15 -13.02 16.12
C ILE A 215 -16.68 -13.07 17.57
N PHE A 216 -16.31 -14.11 18.33
CA PHE A 216 -16.76 -14.31 19.72
C PHE A 216 -15.80 -13.74 20.79
N SER A 217 -14.61 -13.26 20.44
CA SER A 217 -13.74 -12.57 21.42
C SER A 217 -14.18 -11.11 21.59
N LYS A 218 -14.61 -10.73 22.80
CA LYS A 218 -15.12 -9.40 23.18
C LYS A 218 -14.32 -8.24 22.55
N LYS A 219 -15.06 -7.27 22.02
CA LYS A 219 -14.58 -5.96 21.51
C LYS A 219 -13.47 -5.40 22.41
N ARG A 220 -12.25 -5.30 21.89
CA ARG A 220 -11.27 -4.34 22.39
C ARG A 220 -11.31 -3.10 21.50
N THR A 221 -11.68 -2.00 22.13
CA THR A 221 -11.63 -0.63 21.65
C THR A 221 -10.32 -0.37 20.92
N LYS A 222 -10.41 0.27 19.74
CA LYS A 222 -9.25 0.74 18.97
C LYS A 222 -8.52 1.80 19.80
N ILE A 223 -7.52 1.37 20.54
CA ILE A 223 -6.42 2.23 20.99
C ILE A 223 -5.33 2.06 19.95
N ILE A 224 -4.98 3.13 19.25
CA ILE A 224 -3.70 3.20 18.55
C ILE A 224 -2.64 3.29 19.64
N LYS A 225 -2.17 2.14 20.11
CA LYS A 225 -0.96 1.97 20.90
C LYS A 225 -0.08 1.01 20.11
N GLN A 226 1.18 1.39 19.88
CA GLN A 226 2.24 0.43 19.56
C GLN A 226 2.12 -0.72 20.55
N SER A 227 1.98 -1.96 20.05
CA SER A 227 1.89 -3.13 20.90
C SER A 227 3.27 -3.42 21.50
N LEU A 228 3.54 -2.87 22.68
CA LEU A 228 4.52 -3.42 23.60
C LEU A 228 3.74 -4.23 24.64
N ALA A 229 4.17 -5.48 24.86
CA ALA A 229 3.47 -6.47 25.68
C ALA A 229 3.68 -6.26 27.19
N ASP A 230 2.93 -7.04 27.98
CA ASP A 230 2.96 -7.07 29.44
C ASP A 230 4.32 -7.55 29.98
N LYS A 231 4.60 -7.26 31.25
CA LYS A 231 5.94 -7.26 31.88
C LYS A 231 6.64 -8.62 31.94
N ASP A 232 5.87 -9.70 31.80
CA ASP A 232 6.38 -11.05 31.95
C ASP A 232 6.35 -11.88 30.65
N TYR A 233 5.73 -11.38 29.56
CA TYR A 233 5.73 -12.06 28.24
C TYR A 233 5.49 -11.09 27.06
N GLY A 234 6.39 -11.12 26.06
CA GLY A 234 6.37 -10.33 24.83
C GLY A 234 7.40 -9.20 24.83
N SER A 235 7.32 -8.22 23.92
CA SER A 235 8.36 -7.20 23.60
C SER A 235 8.82 -6.23 24.71
N ASN A 236 8.47 -6.49 25.98
CA ASN A 236 9.09 -5.90 27.17
C ASN A 236 9.87 -6.93 28.01
N ALA A 237 10.06 -8.16 27.54
CA ALA A 237 11.12 -9.02 28.05
C ALA A 237 12.43 -8.23 27.91
N HIS A 238 13.16 -8.04 29.01
CA HIS A 238 14.47 -7.41 29.00
C HIS A 238 15.41 -8.20 28.06
N TYR A 239 15.34 -7.91 26.77
CA TYR A 239 16.30 -8.41 25.82
C TYR A 239 17.58 -7.62 26.07
N ILE A 240 18.56 -8.30 26.64
CA ILE A 240 19.90 -7.75 26.78
C ILE A 240 20.54 -7.85 25.40
N PRO A 241 20.88 -6.72 24.75
CA PRO A 241 21.62 -6.75 23.49
C PRO A 241 22.84 -7.64 23.63
N LEU A 242 23.09 -8.48 22.62
CA LEU A 242 24.33 -9.24 22.61
C LEU A 242 25.50 -8.28 22.59
N ASP A 243 26.46 -8.52 23.49
CA ASP A 243 27.78 -7.92 23.41
C ASP A 243 28.44 -8.43 22.13
N LEU A 244 28.98 -7.51 21.32
CA LEU A 244 29.66 -7.83 20.07
C LEU A 244 30.94 -8.67 20.28
N THR A 245 31.44 -8.73 21.51
CA THR A 245 32.58 -9.57 21.90
C THR A 245 32.18 -10.93 22.45
N SER A 246 30.88 -11.20 22.66
CA SER A 246 30.40 -12.49 23.15
C SER A 246 30.56 -13.59 22.11
N ASP A 247 30.94 -14.80 22.55
CA ASP A 247 31.07 -15.97 21.67
C ASP A 247 29.77 -16.25 20.89
N ILE A 248 28.62 -16.05 21.53
CA ILE A 248 27.30 -16.21 20.93
C ILE A 248 27.09 -15.25 19.74
N TYR A 249 27.51 -13.99 19.86
CA TYR A 249 27.42 -13.05 18.75
C TYR A 249 28.37 -13.47 17.62
N ILE A 250 29.61 -13.81 17.94
CA ILE A 250 30.64 -14.20 16.96
C ILE A 250 30.21 -15.44 16.16
N GLU A 251 29.58 -16.43 16.81
CA GLU A 251 29.02 -17.60 16.14
C GLU A 251 27.88 -17.24 15.18
N LYS A 252 26.94 -16.39 15.62
CA LYS A 252 25.83 -15.93 14.78
C LYS A 252 26.29 -15.08 13.61
N GLU A 253 27.26 -14.21 13.84
CA GLU A 253 27.90 -13.39 12.81
C GLU A 253 28.54 -14.28 11.74
N LYS A 254 29.34 -15.27 12.15
CA LYS A 254 29.97 -16.24 11.24
C LYS A 254 28.91 -17.01 10.43
N ALA A 255 27.86 -17.50 11.07
CA ALA A 255 26.78 -18.21 10.40
C ALA A 255 26.06 -17.33 9.36
N PHE A 256 25.73 -16.09 9.73
CA PHE A 256 25.09 -15.13 8.83
C PHE A 256 25.97 -14.80 7.61
N LEU A 257 27.27 -14.57 7.82
CA LEU A 257 28.19 -14.29 6.72
C LEU A 257 28.40 -15.50 5.80
N GLN A 258 28.36 -16.72 6.33
CA GLN A 258 28.39 -17.94 5.51
C GLN A 258 27.13 -18.06 4.65
N GLU A 259 25.95 -17.75 5.19
CA GLU A 259 24.70 -17.76 4.43
C GLU A 259 24.65 -16.67 3.35
N LEU A 260 25.20 -15.49 3.65
CA LEU A 260 25.16 -14.32 2.76
C LEU A 260 26.10 -14.47 1.56
N ARG A 261 27.19 -15.23 1.70
CA ARG A 261 28.08 -15.60 0.60
C ARG A 261 27.36 -16.54 -0.35
N LYS A 262 27.54 -16.30 -1.64
CA LYS A 262 26.91 -17.03 -2.73
C LYS A 262 27.95 -17.33 -3.79
N ASP A 263 27.84 -18.51 -4.38
CA ASP A 263 28.72 -18.89 -5.49
C ASP A 263 28.33 -18.13 -6.77
N PRO A 264 29.24 -17.98 -7.76
CA PRO A 264 28.96 -17.22 -8.98
C PRO A 264 27.71 -17.68 -9.74
N GLU A 265 27.42 -18.98 -9.73
CA GLU A 265 26.20 -19.55 -10.32
C GLU A 265 24.94 -19.07 -9.58
N GLU A 266 24.94 -19.14 -8.25
CA GLU A 266 23.84 -18.64 -7.42
C GLU A 266 23.63 -17.13 -7.59
N ILE A 267 24.71 -16.35 -7.71
CA ILE A 267 24.64 -14.92 -7.97
C ILE A 267 23.97 -14.66 -9.33
N SER A 268 24.33 -15.42 -10.36
CA SER A 268 23.70 -15.34 -11.68
C SER A 268 22.21 -15.67 -11.62
N ASP A 269 21.85 -16.72 -10.87
CA ASP A 269 20.46 -17.13 -10.70
C ASP A 269 19.64 -16.14 -9.89
N ILE A 270 20.23 -15.51 -8.86
CA ILE A 270 19.61 -14.41 -8.13
C ILE A 270 19.35 -13.24 -9.08
N GLN A 271 20.32 -12.88 -9.92
CA GLN A 271 20.15 -11.80 -10.89
C GLN A 271 18.99 -12.08 -11.85
N LYS A 272 18.91 -13.28 -12.43
CA LYS A 272 17.81 -13.66 -13.35
C LYS A 272 16.46 -13.75 -12.65
N SER A 273 16.41 -14.36 -11.47
CA SER A 273 15.17 -14.55 -10.71
C SER A 273 14.65 -13.30 -10.02
N THR A 274 15.43 -12.21 -10.00
CA THR A 274 15.04 -10.90 -9.43
C THR A 274 14.74 -9.84 -10.49
N ILE A 275 14.67 -10.22 -11.77
CA ILE A 275 14.14 -9.36 -12.85
C ILE A 275 12.71 -8.92 -12.48
N GLY A 276 12.37 -7.67 -12.82
CA GLY A 276 11.12 -7.01 -12.42
C GLY A 276 11.21 -6.19 -11.12
N GLN A 277 12.37 -6.22 -10.45
CA GLN A 277 12.76 -5.33 -9.37
C GLN A 277 11.67 -5.08 -8.31
N ALA A 278 11.09 -3.88 -8.27
CA ALA A 278 10.10 -3.49 -7.26
C ALA A 278 8.84 -4.38 -7.23
N PHE A 279 8.52 -5.05 -8.34
CA PHE A 279 7.39 -5.97 -8.42
C PHE A 279 7.75 -7.41 -8.05
N ASN A 280 9.03 -7.69 -7.75
CA ASN A 280 9.53 -9.00 -7.40
C ASN A 280 9.84 -9.12 -5.89
N PRO A 281 9.10 -9.93 -5.13
CA PRO A 281 9.35 -10.09 -3.69
C PRO A 281 10.75 -10.64 -3.35
N LYS A 282 11.32 -11.49 -4.21
CA LYS A 282 12.68 -12.02 -4.02
C LYS A 282 13.72 -10.90 -4.12
N TRP A 283 13.50 -9.94 -5.02
CA TRP A 283 14.35 -8.76 -5.12
C TRP A 283 14.34 -7.93 -3.83
N LEU A 284 13.16 -7.74 -3.21
CA LEU A 284 13.04 -7.05 -1.93
C LEU A 284 13.77 -7.79 -0.80
N GLN A 285 13.64 -9.12 -0.75
CA GLN A 285 14.30 -9.96 0.24
C GLN A 285 15.83 -9.84 0.13
N GLU A 286 16.40 -10.08 -1.05
CA GLU A 286 17.85 -10.05 -1.25
C GLU A 286 18.46 -8.66 -1.00
N ARG A 287 17.71 -7.59 -1.30
CA ARG A 287 18.10 -6.20 -1.01
C ARG A 287 18.07 -5.85 0.46
N SER A 288 17.19 -6.46 1.24
CA SER A 288 17.07 -6.18 2.68
C SER A 288 18.32 -6.64 3.47
N LEU A 289 19.09 -7.55 2.89
CA LEU A 289 20.30 -8.13 3.49
C LEU A 289 21.58 -7.35 3.13
N ARG A 290 21.52 -6.39 2.19
CA ARG A 290 22.70 -5.80 1.54
C ARG A 290 22.59 -4.28 1.43
N ILE A 291 23.74 -3.61 1.35
CA ILE A 291 23.78 -2.18 1.03
C ILE A 291 23.58 -2.03 -0.48
N THR A 292 22.57 -1.26 -0.87
CA THR A 292 22.22 -1.05 -2.29
C THR A 292 22.83 0.22 -2.86
N ALA A 293 23.24 0.20 -4.14
CA ALA A 293 23.94 1.29 -4.81
C ALA A 293 23.31 2.69 -4.65
N SER A 294 21.98 2.79 -4.67
CA SER A 294 21.23 4.04 -4.45
C SER A 294 21.54 4.75 -3.12
N ASN A 295 22.07 4.02 -2.12
CA ASN A 295 22.43 4.55 -0.81
C ASN A 295 23.94 4.83 -0.66
N PHE A 296 24.78 4.45 -1.63
CA PHE A 296 26.24 4.56 -1.50
C PHE A 296 26.68 6.00 -1.33
N GLY A 297 26.13 6.93 -2.11
CA GLY A 297 26.46 8.36 -1.97
C GLY A 297 26.15 8.90 -0.58
N LYS A 298 25.03 8.48 0.03
CA LYS A 298 24.64 8.90 1.38
C LYS A 298 25.60 8.35 2.44
N ILE A 299 26.04 7.10 2.30
CA ILE A 299 26.97 6.45 3.23
C ILE A 299 28.39 7.03 3.09
N CYS A 300 28.93 7.09 1.87
CA CYS A 300 30.30 7.58 1.64
C CYS A 300 30.51 9.05 2.01
N LYS A 301 29.43 9.85 1.99
CA LYS A 301 29.43 11.28 2.36
C LYS A 301 28.95 11.52 3.79
N MET A 302 28.65 10.49 4.56
CA MET A 302 28.27 10.62 5.95
C MET A 302 29.43 11.22 6.75
N ARG A 303 29.17 12.25 7.54
CA ARG A 303 30.20 12.85 8.40
C ARG A 303 30.46 11.90 9.58
N PRO A 304 31.70 11.80 10.10
CA PRO A 304 32.01 10.92 11.23
C PRO A 304 31.13 11.12 12.47
N LYS A 305 30.70 12.37 12.72
CA LYS A 305 29.81 12.73 13.85
C LYS A 305 28.33 12.47 13.61
N THR A 306 27.92 12.09 12.39
CA THR A 306 26.50 11.86 12.06
C THR A 306 26.10 10.44 12.45
N SER A 307 25.05 10.29 13.26
CA SER A 307 24.56 8.95 13.65
C SER A 307 24.06 8.14 12.43
N PRO A 308 24.53 6.89 12.26
CA PRO A 308 24.10 6.01 11.16
C PRO A 308 22.68 5.46 11.33
N ARG A 309 22.07 5.62 12.52
CA ARG A 309 20.77 5.07 12.92
C ARG A 309 19.65 5.32 11.90
N ASN A 310 19.53 6.55 11.40
CA ASN A 310 18.47 6.89 10.44
C ASN A 310 18.69 6.22 9.07
N THR A 311 19.94 6.04 8.67
CA THR A 311 20.28 5.34 7.42
C THR A 311 19.96 3.86 7.55
N ILE A 312 20.35 3.21 8.65
CA ILE A 312 20.00 1.80 8.91
C ILE A 312 18.49 1.61 8.97
N LYS A 313 17.79 2.48 9.69
CA LYS A 313 16.33 2.44 9.78
C LYS A 313 15.67 2.55 8.41
N THR A 314 16.19 3.39 7.53
CA THR A 314 15.67 3.54 6.16
C THR A 314 15.97 2.30 5.32
N LEU A 315 17.16 1.70 5.46
CA LEU A 315 17.59 0.51 4.72
C LEU A 315 16.79 -0.75 5.10
N LEU A 316 16.61 -1.00 6.40
CA LEU A 316 16.02 -2.25 6.90
C LEU A 316 14.52 -2.15 7.18
N TYR A 317 14.04 -0.98 7.59
CA TYR A 317 12.70 -0.80 8.16
C TYR A 317 11.89 0.30 7.47
N GLY A 318 12.34 0.79 6.32
CA GLY A 318 11.66 1.84 5.56
C GLY A 318 10.31 1.37 4.99
N THR A 319 9.24 2.13 5.23
CA THR A 319 7.88 1.83 4.73
C THR A 319 7.45 2.78 3.61
N PHE A 320 8.37 3.21 2.75
CA PHE A 320 8.06 4.20 1.71
C PHE A 320 7.04 3.64 0.70
N THR A 321 5.87 4.28 0.61
CA THR A 321 4.74 3.86 -0.23
C THR A 321 4.67 4.60 -1.58
N GLY A 322 5.70 5.40 -1.92
CA GLY A 322 5.75 6.19 -3.16
C GLY A 322 5.26 7.63 -2.98
N ASN A 323 5.71 8.51 -3.88
CA ASN A 323 5.20 9.88 -4.02
C ASN A 323 4.97 10.22 -5.50
N LYS A 324 4.42 11.42 -5.79
CA LYS A 324 4.15 11.85 -7.18
C LYS A 324 5.39 11.78 -8.09
N ALA A 325 6.56 12.13 -7.57
CA ALA A 325 7.80 12.11 -8.33
C ALA A 325 8.30 10.68 -8.61
N THR A 326 8.23 9.77 -7.63
CA THR A 326 8.58 8.35 -7.83
C THR A 326 7.62 7.68 -8.82
N LYS A 327 6.31 7.97 -8.72
CA LYS A 327 5.32 7.44 -9.66
C LYS A 327 5.60 7.91 -11.08
N TYR A 328 5.84 9.21 -11.27
CA TYR A 328 6.21 9.77 -12.57
C TYR A 328 7.49 9.14 -13.12
N GLY A 329 8.52 8.96 -12.27
CA GLY A 329 9.77 8.30 -12.66
C GLY A 329 9.53 6.90 -13.20
N ASN A 330 8.84 6.06 -12.43
CA ASN A 330 8.54 4.67 -12.80
C ASN A 330 7.70 4.57 -14.09
N GLU A 331 6.74 5.47 -14.29
CA GLU A 331 5.91 5.50 -15.51
C GLU A 331 6.67 6.01 -16.75
N SER A 332 7.71 6.81 -16.54
CA SER A 332 8.49 7.47 -17.60
C SER A 332 9.73 6.68 -18.02
N GLU A 333 10.28 5.86 -17.13
CA GLU A 333 11.51 5.09 -17.35
C GLU A 333 11.46 4.24 -18.64
N ALA A 334 10.37 3.51 -18.86
CA ALA A 334 10.18 2.71 -20.07
C ALA A 334 10.20 3.56 -21.36
N ARG A 335 9.68 4.80 -21.31
CA ARG A 335 9.72 5.72 -22.45
C ARG A 335 11.12 6.24 -22.71
N ALA A 336 11.85 6.57 -21.64
CA ALA A 336 13.23 7.02 -21.72
C ALA A 336 14.15 5.94 -22.34
N ILE A 337 13.99 4.68 -21.93
CA ILE A 337 14.72 3.54 -22.51
C ILE A 337 14.39 3.39 -23.99
N LEU A 338 13.10 3.38 -24.37
CA LEU A 338 12.69 3.25 -25.78
C LEU A 338 13.23 4.39 -26.66
N GLU A 339 13.28 5.61 -26.13
CA GLU A 339 13.85 6.75 -26.86
C GLU A 339 15.38 6.64 -26.99
N PHE A 340 16.06 6.19 -25.94
CA PHE A 340 17.49 5.90 -25.97
C PHE A 340 17.85 4.83 -27.01
N GLU A 341 17.10 3.70 -27.03
CA GLU A 341 17.31 2.60 -27.98
C GLU A 341 17.21 3.10 -29.42
N LYS A 342 16.15 3.87 -29.74
CA LYS A 342 15.94 4.45 -31.07
C LYS A 342 17.02 5.45 -31.45
N LYS A 343 17.43 6.32 -30.52
CA LYS A 343 18.40 7.39 -30.80
C LYS A 343 19.80 6.85 -31.05
N ASN A 344 20.20 5.77 -30.37
CA ASN A 344 21.54 5.21 -30.46
C ASN A 344 21.62 3.92 -31.29
N ASN A 345 20.47 3.40 -31.75
CA ASN A 345 20.36 2.11 -32.44
C ASN A 345 21.01 0.96 -31.63
N LEU A 346 20.65 0.90 -30.34
CA LEU A 346 21.12 -0.08 -29.37
C LEU A 346 19.93 -0.79 -28.72
N GLN A 347 20.11 -2.02 -28.24
CA GLN A 347 19.06 -2.77 -27.57
C GLN A 347 19.33 -2.92 -26.06
N VAL A 348 18.32 -2.59 -25.25
CA VAL A 348 18.39 -2.61 -23.78
C VAL A 348 17.59 -3.78 -23.23
N VAL A 349 18.20 -4.52 -22.31
CA VAL A 349 17.57 -5.65 -21.61
C VAL A 349 17.42 -5.31 -20.13
N PRO A 350 16.25 -5.61 -19.51
CA PRO A 350 16.07 -5.42 -18.09
C PRO A 350 17.00 -6.34 -17.28
N CYS A 351 17.41 -5.89 -16.11
CA CYS A 351 18.25 -6.66 -15.20
C CYS A 351 17.66 -6.72 -13.79
N GLY A 352 18.01 -7.78 -13.07
CA GLY A 352 17.67 -7.93 -11.66
C GLY A 352 18.73 -7.33 -10.75
N LEU A 353 18.92 -7.96 -9.59
CA LEU A 353 19.89 -7.57 -8.58
C LEU A 353 21.25 -8.20 -8.89
N PHE A 354 22.27 -7.37 -9.09
CA PHE A 354 23.68 -7.79 -9.06
C PHE A 354 24.18 -7.80 -7.62
N ILE A 355 24.85 -8.86 -7.23
CA ILE A 355 25.50 -9.03 -5.92
C ILE A 355 27.01 -9.06 -6.16
N GLY A 356 27.77 -8.37 -5.31
CA GLY A 356 29.23 -8.39 -5.41
C GLY A 356 29.78 -9.77 -5.09
N GLU A 357 30.61 -10.33 -5.96
CA GLU A 357 31.23 -11.65 -5.74
C GLU A 357 32.15 -11.64 -4.51
N LYS A 358 33.01 -10.62 -4.40
CA LYS A 358 33.90 -10.42 -3.25
C LYS A 358 33.20 -9.65 -2.14
N GLU A 359 32.48 -8.60 -2.50
CA GLU A 359 31.71 -7.75 -1.61
C GLU A 359 30.25 -8.20 -1.55
N TYR A 360 30.00 -9.44 -1.09
CA TYR A 360 28.68 -10.07 -1.02
C TYR A 360 27.63 -9.31 -0.20
N TYR A 361 28.06 -8.36 0.63
CA TYR A 361 27.22 -7.44 1.39
C TYR A 361 26.78 -6.19 0.61
N LEU A 362 27.27 -6.01 -0.63
CA LEU A 362 26.90 -4.94 -1.53
C LEU A 362 26.09 -5.48 -2.71
N ALA A 363 25.09 -4.70 -3.14
CA ALA A 363 24.27 -5.05 -4.28
C ALA A 363 23.87 -3.82 -5.11
N ALA A 364 23.56 -4.06 -6.37
CA ALA A 364 23.18 -3.02 -7.33
C ALA A 364 22.03 -3.50 -8.22
N SER A 365 21.10 -2.60 -8.53
CA SER A 365 20.06 -2.83 -9.55
C SER A 365 20.17 -1.67 -10.52
N PRO A 366 20.83 -1.85 -11.67
CA PRO A 366 20.75 -0.91 -12.79
C PRO A 366 19.35 -0.98 -13.42
N ASP A 367 18.99 0.04 -14.21
CA ASP A 367 17.69 0.07 -14.90
C ASP A 367 17.69 -0.85 -16.13
N GLY A 368 18.87 -1.14 -16.67
CA GLY A 368 19.07 -2.12 -17.75
C GLY A 368 20.54 -2.28 -18.11
N PHE A 369 20.81 -3.10 -19.13
CA PHE A 369 22.09 -3.14 -19.81
C PHE A 369 21.90 -3.27 -21.32
N VAL A 370 22.85 -2.75 -22.08
CA VAL A 370 22.88 -2.77 -23.54
C VAL A 370 23.51 -4.08 -24.01
N ILE A 371 22.89 -4.78 -24.97
CA ILE A 371 23.39 -6.08 -25.45
C ILE A 371 24.72 -5.93 -26.18
N GLU A 372 24.84 -4.93 -27.04
CA GLU A 372 25.93 -4.80 -28.02
C GLU A 372 27.28 -4.51 -27.36
N ASN A 373 27.29 -3.67 -26.32
CA ASN A 373 28.51 -3.25 -25.62
C ASN A 373 28.55 -3.66 -24.14
N ASN A 374 27.50 -4.31 -23.63
CA ASN A 374 27.39 -4.76 -22.25
C ASN A 374 27.46 -3.62 -21.22
N PHE A 375 27.15 -2.38 -21.62
CA PHE A 375 27.12 -1.22 -20.72
C PHE A 375 25.83 -1.17 -19.93
N LEU A 376 25.89 -0.66 -18.71
CA LEU A 376 24.70 -0.47 -17.88
C LEU A 376 23.91 0.76 -18.35
N ILE A 377 22.66 0.85 -17.91
CA ILE A 377 21.83 2.03 -18.03
C ILE A 377 21.32 2.45 -16.65
N GLU A 378 21.38 3.75 -16.39
CA GLU A 378 20.77 4.40 -15.25
C GLU A 378 19.97 5.62 -15.74
N VAL A 379 18.65 5.56 -15.60
CA VAL A 379 17.70 6.57 -16.04
C VAL A 379 17.26 7.45 -14.87
N LYS A 380 17.13 8.74 -15.14
CA LYS A 380 16.49 9.69 -14.24
C LYS A 380 15.46 10.51 -15.00
N CYS A 381 14.23 10.49 -14.50
CA CYS A 381 13.11 11.30 -15.00
C CYS A 381 12.63 12.26 -13.89
N PRO A 382 13.29 13.42 -13.67
CA PRO A 382 12.91 14.33 -12.60
C PRO A 382 11.54 14.96 -12.87
N PHE A 383 10.62 14.84 -11.93
CA PHE A 383 9.27 15.41 -12.05
C PHE A 383 9.27 16.94 -12.24
N THR A 384 10.29 17.63 -11.72
CA THR A 384 10.46 19.09 -11.84
C THR A 384 10.60 19.56 -13.29
N ILE A 385 11.04 18.68 -14.19
CA ILE A 385 11.22 18.98 -15.62
C ILE A 385 10.22 18.22 -16.51
N ALA A 386 9.13 17.69 -15.96
CA ALA A 386 8.15 16.91 -16.73
C ALA A 386 7.51 17.67 -17.92
N LYS A 387 7.65 19.00 -17.96
CA LYS A 387 7.09 19.89 -18.98
C LYS A 387 8.15 20.74 -19.71
N MET A 388 9.43 20.34 -19.66
CA MET A 388 10.52 21.12 -20.24
C MET A 388 11.70 20.23 -20.65
N ASP A 389 12.57 20.75 -21.50
CA ASP A 389 13.76 20.03 -21.95
C ASP A 389 14.78 19.87 -20.81
N PRO A 390 15.50 18.73 -20.71
CA PRO A 390 16.51 18.55 -19.67
C PRO A 390 17.63 19.61 -19.68
N THR A 391 18.00 20.15 -20.84
CA THR A 391 19.00 21.21 -21.00
C THR A 391 18.54 22.49 -20.30
N GLU A 392 17.30 22.89 -20.58
CA GLU A 392 16.65 24.03 -19.91
C GLU A 392 16.51 23.77 -18.41
N GLY A 393 16.19 22.53 -18.02
CA GLY A 393 16.12 22.11 -16.63
C GLY A 393 17.44 22.28 -15.86
N ILE A 394 18.58 22.04 -16.50
CA ILE A 394 19.91 22.27 -15.93
C ILE A 394 20.22 23.77 -15.85
N GLN A 395 20.00 24.51 -16.94
CA GLN A 395 20.28 25.95 -17.02
C GLN A 395 19.45 26.77 -16.02
N THR A 396 18.19 26.39 -15.81
CA THR A 396 17.28 27.03 -14.83
C THR A 396 17.50 26.57 -13.38
N GLY A 397 18.44 25.65 -13.14
CA GLY A 397 18.75 25.13 -11.81
C GLY A 397 17.73 24.14 -11.22
N LYS A 398 16.73 23.70 -12.00
CA LYS A 398 15.76 22.68 -11.58
C LYS A 398 16.38 21.27 -11.51
N ILE A 399 17.42 21.03 -12.30
CA ILE A 399 18.32 19.87 -12.17
C ILE A 399 19.60 20.37 -11.51
N THR A 400 19.78 20.05 -10.24
CA THR A 400 20.96 20.48 -9.47
C THR A 400 22.11 19.47 -9.50
N PHE A 401 21.85 18.25 -9.97
CA PHE A 401 22.81 17.14 -9.92
C PHE A 401 23.70 17.01 -11.15
N ALA A 402 23.41 17.72 -12.24
CA ALA A 402 24.20 17.69 -13.48
C ALA A 402 24.56 19.11 -13.95
N THR A 403 25.52 19.18 -14.86
CA THR A 403 26.01 20.38 -15.56
C THR A 403 26.08 20.09 -17.05
N ILE A 404 26.17 21.14 -17.86
CA ILE A 404 26.51 21.04 -19.28
C ILE A 404 27.91 21.65 -19.44
N GLU A 405 28.84 20.83 -19.91
CA GLU A 405 30.24 21.21 -20.16
C GLU A 405 30.53 20.88 -21.63
N ASP A 406 31.01 21.87 -22.39
CA ASP A 406 31.28 21.75 -23.83
C ASP A 406 30.09 21.21 -24.65
N GLY A 407 28.87 21.58 -24.26
CA GLY A 407 27.63 21.12 -24.90
C GLY A 407 27.22 19.69 -24.54
N ALA A 408 27.96 19.00 -23.67
CA ALA A 408 27.66 17.63 -23.24
C ALA A 408 27.17 17.57 -21.79
N LEU A 409 26.30 16.61 -21.50
CA LEU A 409 25.85 16.31 -20.14
C LEU A 409 27.01 15.82 -19.29
N LYS A 410 27.16 16.39 -18.09
CA LYS A 410 28.08 15.92 -17.05
C LYS A 410 27.38 15.78 -15.71
N LEU A 411 27.35 14.57 -15.16
CA LEU A 411 26.91 14.29 -13.82
C LEU A 411 27.96 14.77 -12.82
N LYS A 412 27.55 15.62 -11.87
CA LYS A 412 28.45 16.13 -10.83
C LYS A 412 29.07 14.97 -10.06
N ARG A 413 30.40 14.89 -10.06
CA ARG A 413 31.16 13.77 -9.46
C ARG A 413 31.01 13.65 -7.94
N ASN A 414 30.55 14.72 -7.26
CA ASN A 414 30.22 14.71 -5.84
C ASN A 414 28.72 14.40 -5.55
N HIS A 415 27.88 14.22 -6.58
CA HIS A 415 26.46 13.92 -6.39
C HIS A 415 26.23 12.44 -6.08
N ASN A 416 25.18 12.12 -5.32
CA ASN A 416 24.90 10.75 -4.87
C ASN A 416 24.71 9.76 -6.04
N TYR A 417 24.16 10.22 -7.16
CA TYR A 417 24.01 9.40 -8.37
C TYR A 417 25.34 8.98 -8.98
N TYR A 418 26.41 9.78 -8.87
CA TYR A 418 27.72 9.35 -9.36
C TYR A 418 28.26 8.17 -8.55
N TYR A 419 28.12 8.22 -7.22
CA TYR A 419 28.44 7.10 -6.34
C TYR A 419 27.56 5.88 -6.63
N GLN A 420 26.28 6.07 -6.97
CA GLN A 420 25.41 4.98 -7.37
C GLN A 420 25.91 4.29 -8.66
N VAL A 421 26.23 5.07 -9.70
CA VAL A 421 26.73 4.54 -10.98
C VAL A 421 28.07 3.84 -10.81
N GLN A 422 29.03 4.45 -10.11
CA GLN A 422 30.33 3.80 -9.85
C GLN A 422 30.18 2.49 -9.06
N GLY A 423 29.25 2.47 -8.09
CA GLY A 423 28.91 1.24 -7.36
C GLY A 423 28.28 0.17 -8.23
N GLN A 424 27.35 0.54 -9.12
CA GLN A 424 26.75 -0.39 -10.09
C GLN A 424 27.81 -1.01 -11.02
N LEU A 425 28.73 -0.18 -11.54
CA LEU A 425 29.81 -0.65 -12.42
C LEU A 425 30.77 -1.61 -11.72
N ALA A 426 31.15 -1.31 -10.48
CA ALA A 426 32.03 -2.17 -9.70
C ALA A 426 31.36 -3.52 -9.36
N ILE A 427 30.11 -3.49 -8.88
CA ILE A 427 29.38 -4.69 -8.44
C ILE A 427 28.99 -5.59 -9.62
N ALA A 428 28.53 -5.01 -10.72
CA ALA A 428 28.14 -5.78 -11.92
C ALA A 428 29.35 -6.13 -12.82
N ASN A 429 30.56 -5.73 -12.41
CA ASN A 429 31.80 -5.86 -13.16
C ASN A 429 31.69 -5.37 -14.62
N LYS A 430 31.19 -4.15 -14.81
CA LYS A 430 30.99 -3.52 -16.13
C LYS A 430 31.94 -2.33 -16.32
N GLN A 431 32.25 -2.04 -17.58
CA GLN A 431 33.20 -0.98 -17.94
C GLN A 431 32.57 0.41 -17.94
N SER A 432 31.33 0.53 -18.42
CA SER A 432 30.66 1.82 -18.57
C SER A 432 29.15 1.72 -18.34
N CYS A 433 28.55 2.87 -18.04
CA CYS A 433 27.13 3.07 -17.85
C CYS A 433 26.68 4.30 -18.64
N TYR A 434 25.56 4.19 -19.36
CA TYR A 434 24.85 5.35 -19.88
C TYR A 434 23.96 5.93 -18.79
N PHE A 435 24.33 7.12 -18.32
CA PHE A 435 23.52 7.92 -17.42
C PHE A 435 22.60 8.82 -18.24
N ILE A 436 21.29 8.64 -18.09
CA ILE A 436 20.27 9.25 -18.95
C ILE A 436 19.40 10.18 -18.12
N ILE A 437 19.24 11.42 -18.56
CA ILE A 437 18.23 12.34 -18.06
C ILE A 437 17.17 12.52 -19.13
N TRP A 438 15.91 12.22 -18.78
CA TRP A 438 14.81 12.22 -19.75
C TRP A 438 13.59 13.01 -19.26
N SER A 439 12.97 13.73 -20.19
CA SER A 439 11.61 14.23 -20.11
C SER A 439 10.91 14.03 -21.46
N PRO A 440 9.58 14.24 -21.57
CA PRO A 440 8.88 14.19 -22.86
C PRO A 440 9.37 15.21 -23.90
N PHE A 441 10.22 16.16 -23.50
CA PHE A 441 10.71 17.25 -24.33
C PHE A 441 12.16 17.05 -24.78
N GLY A 442 12.88 16.07 -24.21
CA GLY A 442 14.23 15.75 -24.67
C GLY A 442 14.96 14.74 -23.80
N ILE A 443 16.14 14.34 -24.29
CA ILE A 443 17.00 13.32 -23.70
C ILE A 443 18.47 13.76 -23.73
N LEU A 444 19.11 13.72 -22.56
CA LEU A 444 20.55 13.92 -22.38
C LEU A 444 21.20 12.64 -21.87
N ILE A 445 22.38 12.32 -22.41
CA ILE A 445 23.09 11.07 -22.14
C ILE A 445 24.55 11.39 -21.83
N GLU A 446 25.07 10.82 -20.75
CA GLU A 446 26.50 10.80 -20.45
C GLU A 446 26.96 9.33 -20.35
N GLN A 447 28.02 8.96 -21.07
CA GLN A 447 28.72 7.71 -20.81
C GLN A 447 29.70 7.91 -19.64
N ILE A 448 29.47 7.19 -18.55
CA ILE A 448 30.32 7.20 -17.37
C ILE A 448 31.14 5.90 -17.34
N ASN A 449 32.46 6.03 -17.31
CA ASN A 449 33.37 4.90 -17.21
C ASN A 449 33.63 4.53 -15.75
N ARG A 450 33.94 3.25 -15.52
CA ARG A 450 34.32 2.74 -14.21
C ARG A 450 35.62 3.39 -13.75
N ASP A 451 35.56 3.96 -12.56
CA ASP A 451 36.68 4.60 -11.89
C ASP A 451 37.14 3.70 -10.73
N GLU A 452 38.10 2.83 -11.03
CA GLU A 452 38.63 1.85 -10.08
C GLU A 452 39.30 2.50 -8.88
N VAL A 453 39.97 3.64 -9.08
CA VAL A 453 40.65 4.39 -8.02
C VAL A 453 39.60 4.96 -7.07
N PHE A 454 38.59 5.65 -7.62
CA PHE A 454 37.48 6.18 -6.82
C PHE A 454 36.73 5.08 -6.06
N TRP A 455 36.48 3.93 -6.70
CA TRP A 455 35.84 2.81 -6.05
C TRP A 455 36.69 2.26 -4.88
N LYS A 456 37.95 1.88 -5.15
CA LYS A 456 38.80 1.18 -4.18
C LYS A 456 39.27 2.09 -3.04
N GLU A 457 39.59 3.34 -3.33
CA GLU A 457 40.19 4.24 -2.34
C GLU A 457 39.13 5.04 -1.57
N LYS A 458 38.02 5.44 -2.22
CA LYS A 458 37.05 6.37 -1.62
C LYS A 458 35.75 5.71 -1.19
N MET A 459 35.22 4.76 -1.98
CA MET A 459 33.91 4.18 -1.73
C MET A 459 33.99 2.91 -0.88
N LEU A 460 34.71 1.90 -1.36
CA LEU A 460 34.73 0.57 -0.77
C LEU A 460 35.13 0.56 0.71
N PRO A 461 36.16 1.30 1.18
CA PRO A 461 36.53 1.32 2.60
C PRO A 461 35.41 1.85 3.49
N LYS A 462 34.72 2.91 3.04
CA LYS A 462 33.60 3.52 3.78
C LYS A 462 32.37 2.62 3.80
N LEU A 463 32.07 1.95 2.68
CA LEU A 463 30.96 1.00 2.59
C LEU A 463 31.19 -0.23 3.45
N ARG A 464 32.41 -0.79 3.42
CA ARG A 464 32.83 -1.90 4.29
C ARG A 464 32.72 -1.53 5.76
N ALA A 465 33.31 -0.40 6.17
CA ALA A 465 33.22 0.07 7.55
C ALA A 465 31.76 0.26 7.98
N PHE A 466 30.92 0.85 7.13
CA PHE A 466 29.50 1.01 7.45
C PHE A 466 28.78 -0.33 7.62
N TYR A 467 29.09 -1.31 6.77
CA TYR A 467 28.55 -2.66 6.86
C TYR A 467 28.98 -3.33 8.16
N ASP A 468 30.29 -3.46 8.40
CA ASP A 468 30.85 -4.22 9.51
C ASP A 468 30.46 -3.64 10.88
N TYR A 469 30.46 -2.31 11.02
CA TYR A 469 30.26 -1.66 12.31
C TYR A 469 28.81 -1.31 12.63
N PHE A 470 27.95 -1.14 11.62
CA PHE A 470 26.60 -0.62 11.85
C PHE A 470 25.51 -1.52 11.27
N LEU A 471 25.63 -1.96 10.01
CA LEU A 471 24.56 -2.73 9.38
C LEU A 471 24.55 -4.20 9.83
N LEU A 472 25.70 -4.86 9.82
CA LEU A 472 25.85 -6.28 10.18
C LEU A 472 25.38 -6.56 11.62
N PRO A 473 25.74 -5.75 12.65
CA PRO A 473 25.22 -5.96 14.00
C PRO A 473 23.69 -5.89 14.11
N GLU A 474 23.05 -5.02 13.33
CA GLU A 474 21.58 -4.90 13.31
C GLU A 474 20.93 -6.03 12.51
N LEU A 475 21.63 -6.62 11.53
CA LEU A 475 21.15 -7.82 10.81
C LEU A 475 21.25 -9.09 11.67
N VAL A 476 22.35 -9.25 12.40
CA VAL A 476 22.61 -10.42 13.26
C VAL A 476 21.79 -10.38 14.55
N ASP A 477 21.69 -9.20 15.16
CA ASP A 477 20.87 -8.96 16.35
C ASP A 477 20.01 -7.69 16.21
N PRO A 478 18.83 -7.81 15.58
CA PRO A 478 17.93 -6.68 15.35
C PRO A 478 17.41 -6.10 16.67
N LEU A 479 17.78 -4.85 16.97
CA LEU A 479 17.35 -4.15 18.19
C LEU A 479 16.09 -3.32 17.95
N PHE A 480 15.95 -2.73 16.77
CA PHE A 480 14.85 -1.83 16.47
C PHE A 480 13.46 -2.48 16.56
N PRO A 481 13.22 -3.71 16.04
CA PRO A 481 11.92 -4.38 16.19
C PRO A 481 11.61 -4.77 17.65
N LYS A 482 12.63 -4.82 18.50
CA LYS A 482 12.53 -5.11 19.94
C LYS A 482 12.30 -3.86 20.79
N GLY A 483 12.13 -2.68 20.17
CA GLY A 483 11.93 -1.41 20.88
C GLY A 483 13.22 -0.82 21.47
N LEU A 484 14.38 -1.38 21.15
CA LEU A 484 15.69 -0.92 21.62
C LEU A 484 16.36 0.00 20.59
N PRO A 485 17.24 0.93 21.03
CA PRO A 485 17.96 1.81 20.12
C PRO A 485 18.91 1.00 19.22
N ILE A 486 18.91 1.31 17.91
CA ILE A 486 19.91 0.76 16.97
C ILE A 486 21.30 1.18 17.43
N ARG A 487 22.24 0.23 17.39
CA ARG A 487 23.66 0.44 17.69
C ARG A 487 24.22 1.53 16.79
N ASP A 488 24.60 2.66 17.38
CA ASP A 488 25.13 3.82 16.66
C ASP A 488 26.46 4.35 17.21
N GLN A 489 27.01 3.70 18.24
CA GLN A 489 28.34 3.95 18.75
C GLN A 489 29.29 2.84 18.32
N LEU A 490 30.45 3.21 17.80
CA LEU A 490 31.59 2.30 17.67
C LEU A 490 31.97 1.89 19.11
N CYS A 491 31.87 0.60 19.43
CA CYS A 491 32.39 0.11 20.71
C CYS A 491 33.88 0.51 20.78
N ASN A 492 34.27 1.19 21.86
CA ASN A 492 35.60 1.80 22.06
C ASN A 492 36.79 0.82 21.90
N THR A 493 36.54 -0.48 21.74
CA THR A 493 37.54 -1.54 21.56
C THR A 493 38.00 -1.75 20.11
N LYS A 494 37.32 -1.19 19.09
CA LYS A 494 37.77 -1.24 17.67
C LYS A 494 38.24 0.12 17.11
N CYS A 495 38.33 1.15 17.96
CA CYS A 495 38.70 2.51 17.57
C CYS A 495 40.20 2.72 17.26
N SER A 496 41.06 1.71 17.40
CA SER A 496 42.49 1.84 17.10
C SER A 496 42.87 1.61 15.63
N ASN A 497 41.93 1.20 14.77
CA ASN A 497 42.22 0.84 13.36
C ASN A 497 41.35 1.54 12.31
N ILE A 498 40.69 2.65 12.65
CA ILE A 498 40.12 3.53 11.62
C ILE A 498 41.23 4.50 11.24
N PRO A 499 41.81 4.42 10.03
CA PRO A 499 42.74 5.46 9.59
C PRO A 499 41.98 6.79 9.55
N ASP A 500 42.44 7.74 10.34
CA ASP A 500 42.05 9.14 10.20
C ASP A 500 42.40 9.58 8.77
N SER A 501 41.36 9.89 7.99
CA SER A 501 41.49 10.55 6.69
C SER A 501 40.63 11.81 6.65
#